data_AF-A0AAX2IJB0-F1
#
_entry.id   AF-A0AAX2IJB0-F1
#
_cell.length_a   1.000
_cell.length_b   1.000
_cell.length_c   1.000
_cell.angle_alpha   90.00
_cell.angle_beta   90.00
_cell.angle_gamma   90.00
#
_symmetry.space_group_name_H-M   'P 1'
#
loop_
_entity.id
_entity.type
_entity.pdbx_description
1 polymer ?
#
loop_
_entity_poly.entity_id
_entity_poly.type
_entity_poly.pdbx_seq_one_letter_code
_entity_poly.pdbx_strand_id
1 'polypeptide(L)'
;MKKKWVKKLLIGLGIVFGLVLIANFGLNIWLKTQLPDYIKKNTDYKVSYQSLDVDLGTGNIFAAGITVNNKDPKNTNVIGLQGTIDTLKISRFGIYDALFNKTISSSDLLLSKPNLNIILAKPVDKKTGKKRNPVNFENIRINKGTINVFKYTKQKFVGVNELDLYVENLQMTEESVENKLPVIFDSYSIRGKDFFFQPDDIYIIKIDKITTANGQMSVENFQLTPLISFEQFKKTYPKKTQMLQFSIPKMNFKDIVLKKIKFYWPMQIFKILL
;
A
#
# COMPACT_ATOMS: atom_id res chain seq x y z
N MET A 1 41.10 -5.24 -44.12
CA MET A 1 42.01 -5.20 -42.95
C MET A 1 41.31 -4.52 -41.77
N LYS A 2 40.97 -5.24 -40.68
CA LYS A 2 40.40 -4.59 -39.48
C LYS A 2 41.45 -3.65 -38.86
N LYS A 3 41.14 -2.35 -38.73
CA LYS A 3 42.04 -1.34 -38.15
C LYS A 3 42.43 -1.77 -36.71
N LYS A 4 43.71 -1.69 -36.35
CA LYS A 4 44.25 -2.14 -35.03
C LYS A 4 43.48 -1.55 -33.82
N TRP A 5 42.92 -0.35 -33.96
CA TRP A 5 42.10 0.29 -32.93
C TRP A 5 40.78 -0.45 -32.64
N VAL A 6 40.15 -1.05 -33.66
CA VAL A 6 38.92 -1.86 -33.51
C VAL A 6 39.17 -3.08 -32.63
N LYS A 7 40.34 -3.73 -32.75
CA LYS A 7 40.70 -4.88 -31.90
C LYS A 7 40.86 -4.48 -30.43
N LYS A 8 41.50 -3.34 -30.15
CA LYS A 8 41.65 -2.82 -28.78
C LYS A 8 40.30 -2.43 -28.16
N LEU A 9 39.42 -1.81 -28.96
CA LEU A 9 38.07 -1.45 -28.53
C LEU A 9 37.23 -2.70 -28.20
N LEU A 10 37.27 -3.73 -29.05
CA LEU A 10 36.56 -4.99 -28.79
C LEU A 10 37.05 -5.70 -27.53
N ILE A 11 38.36 -5.70 -27.25
CA ILE A 11 38.91 -6.27 -26.02
C ILE A 11 38.43 -5.46 -24.81
N GLY A 12 38.47 -4.12 -24.87
CA GLY A 12 37.97 -3.25 -23.81
C GLY A 12 36.49 -3.49 -23.50
N LEU A 13 35.65 -3.54 -24.55
CA LEU A 13 34.23 -3.85 -24.39
C LEU A 13 34.01 -5.26 -23.82
N GLY A 14 34.79 -6.25 -24.24
CA GLY A 14 34.71 -7.61 -23.70
C GLY A 14 35.02 -7.68 -22.20
N ILE A 15 36.03 -6.94 -21.73
CA ILE A 15 36.37 -6.87 -20.30
C ILE A 15 35.26 -6.20 -19.51
N VAL A 16 34.76 -5.05 -19.99
CA VAL A 16 33.65 -4.33 -19.33
C VAL A 16 32.41 -5.20 -19.26
N PHE A 17 32.07 -5.89 -20.36
CA PHE A 17 30.94 -6.82 -20.40
C PHE A 17 31.10 -7.97 -19.41
N GLY A 18 32.30 -8.57 -19.33
CA GLY A 18 32.61 -9.60 -18.35
C GLY A 18 32.45 -9.12 -16.90
N LEU A 19 32.90 -7.91 -16.59
CA LEU A 19 32.73 -7.30 -15.26
C LEU A 19 31.26 -7.07 -14.91
N VAL A 20 30.46 -6.60 -15.87
CA VAL A 20 29.00 -6.41 -15.68
C VAL A 20 28.32 -7.74 -15.39
N LEU A 21 28.68 -8.82 -16.10
CA LEU A 21 28.13 -10.16 -15.84
C LEU A 21 28.49 -10.66 -14.44
N ILE A 22 29.75 -10.51 -14.01
CA ILE A 22 30.20 -10.91 -12.67
C ILE A 22 29.48 -10.10 -11.59
N ALA A 23 29.34 -8.79 -11.78
CA ALA A 23 28.62 -7.93 -10.86
C ALA A 23 27.13 -8.32 -10.73
N ASN A 24 26.47 -8.61 -11.86
CA ASN A 24 25.09 -9.06 -11.87
C ASN A 24 24.91 -10.39 -11.12
N PHE A 25 25.79 -11.36 -11.38
CA PHE A 25 25.77 -12.65 -10.70
C PHE A 25 26.04 -12.51 -9.19
N GLY A 26 27.07 -11.76 -8.81
CA GLY A 26 27.42 -11.51 -7.42
C GLY A 26 26.31 -10.81 -6.64
N LEU A 27 25.66 -9.81 -7.26
CA LEU A 27 24.55 -9.11 -6.61
C LEU A 27 23.33 -10.02 -6.43
N ASN A 28 23.00 -10.89 -7.40
CA ASN A 28 21.90 -11.84 -7.23
C ASN A 28 22.14 -12.80 -6.04
N ILE A 29 23.38 -13.31 -5.89
CA ILE A 29 23.77 -14.14 -4.74
C ILE A 29 23.64 -13.35 -3.43
N TRP A 30 24.14 -12.12 -3.40
CA TRP A 30 24.07 -11.25 -2.23
C TRP A 30 22.62 -10.96 -1.84
N LEU A 31 21.75 -10.65 -2.81
CA LEU A 31 20.33 -10.39 -2.57
C LEU A 31 19.63 -11.62 -1.97
N LYS A 32 19.94 -12.83 -2.44
CA LYS A 32 19.34 -14.05 -1.89
C LYS A 32 19.80 -14.35 -0.46
N THR A 33 21.06 -14.06 -0.14
CA THR A 33 21.68 -14.51 1.12
C THR A 33 21.74 -13.45 2.21
N GLN A 34 21.96 -12.18 1.86
CA GLN A 34 22.27 -11.10 2.80
C GLN A 34 21.15 -10.06 2.93
N LEU A 35 20.26 -9.94 1.94
CA LEU A 35 19.17 -8.96 1.99
C LEU A 35 18.24 -9.12 3.20
N PRO A 36 17.82 -10.34 3.64
CA PRO A 36 16.97 -10.48 4.82
C PRO A 36 17.64 -9.93 6.07
N ASP A 37 18.93 -10.22 6.26
CA ASP A 37 19.72 -9.72 7.38
C ASP A 37 19.98 -8.22 7.26
N TYR A 38 20.18 -7.71 6.04
CA TYR A 38 20.29 -6.27 5.79
C TYR A 38 19.00 -5.53 6.18
N ILE A 39 17.83 -6.03 5.77
CA ILE A 39 16.52 -5.46 6.16
C ILE A 39 16.36 -5.55 7.68
N LYS A 40 16.67 -6.70 8.28
CA LYS A 40 16.66 -6.91 9.73
C LYS A 40 17.71 -6.07 10.46
N LYS A 41 18.74 -5.52 9.83
CA LYS A 41 19.67 -4.60 10.50
C LYS A 41 19.22 -3.15 10.38
N ASN A 42 18.71 -2.75 9.20
CA ASN A 42 18.50 -1.36 8.83
C ASN A 42 17.05 -0.86 8.92
N THR A 43 16.07 -1.73 9.16
CA THR A 43 14.64 -1.36 9.24
C THR A 43 13.99 -1.86 10.54
N ASP A 44 12.77 -1.46 10.88
CA ASP A 44 12.03 -2.00 12.04
C ASP A 44 11.37 -3.38 11.78
N TYR A 45 11.69 -4.01 10.65
CA TYR A 45 11.02 -5.20 10.17
C TYR A 45 11.96 -6.40 10.06
N LYS A 46 11.38 -7.60 10.19
CA LYS A 46 11.96 -8.89 9.83
C LYS A 46 11.21 -9.37 8.60
N VAL A 47 11.93 -9.52 7.50
CA VAL A 47 11.37 -9.98 6.23
C VAL A 47 12.09 -11.27 5.83
N SER A 48 11.33 -12.27 5.41
CA SER A 48 11.85 -13.49 4.79
C SER A 48 11.05 -13.79 3.52
N TYR A 49 11.62 -14.62 2.65
CA TYR A 49 11.01 -15.07 1.40
C TYR A 49 11.54 -16.46 1.06
N GLN A 50 10.77 -17.26 0.33
CA GLN A 50 11.19 -18.57 -0.18
C GLN A 50 12.07 -18.43 -1.41
N SER A 51 11.75 -17.47 -2.28
CA SER A 51 12.55 -17.14 -3.45
C SER A 51 12.53 -15.64 -3.71
N LEU A 52 13.65 -15.14 -4.22
CA LEU A 52 13.84 -13.78 -4.69
C LEU A 52 14.65 -13.85 -5.98
N ASP A 53 14.15 -13.22 -7.03
CA ASP A 53 14.87 -13.01 -8.27
C ASP A 53 14.81 -11.53 -8.64
N VAL A 54 15.94 -11.00 -9.08
CA VAL A 54 16.13 -9.59 -9.40
C VAL A 54 16.91 -9.50 -10.69
N ASP A 55 16.26 -8.97 -11.72
CA ASP A 55 16.90 -8.62 -12.98
C ASP A 55 17.35 -7.16 -12.90
N LEU A 56 18.66 -6.95 -12.78
CA LEU A 56 19.26 -5.62 -12.70
C LEU A 56 19.19 -4.83 -14.00
N GLY A 57 19.08 -5.52 -15.14
CA GLY A 57 19.01 -4.87 -16.45
C GLY A 57 17.63 -4.28 -16.71
N THR A 58 16.57 -5.01 -16.34
CA THR A 58 15.19 -4.56 -16.53
C THR A 58 14.58 -3.90 -15.29
N GLY A 59 15.17 -4.07 -14.12
CA GLY A 59 14.60 -3.64 -12.83
C GLY A 59 13.42 -4.52 -12.40
N ASN A 60 13.25 -5.70 -12.97
CA ASN A 60 12.16 -6.61 -12.58
C ASN A 60 12.54 -7.37 -11.31
N ILE A 61 11.63 -7.40 -10.34
CA ILE A 61 11.78 -8.14 -9.09
C ILE A 61 10.62 -9.12 -8.95
N PHE A 62 10.96 -10.37 -8.66
CA PHE A 62 10.02 -11.42 -8.31
C PHE A 62 10.38 -11.96 -6.94
N ALA A 63 9.40 -12.05 -6.04
CA ALA A 63 9.57 -12.74 -4.78
C ALA A 63 8.34 -13.59 -4.44
N ALA A 64 8.56 -14.75 -3.83
CA ALA A 64 7.49 -15.67 -3.45
C ALA A 64 7.63 -16.12 -1.99
N GLY A 65 6.49 -16.43 -1.36
CA GLY A 65 6.42 -16.92 0.01
C GLY A 65 6.98 -15.91 1.02
N ILE A 66 6.61 -14.63 0.88
CA ILE A 66 7.12 -13.53 1.69
C ILE A 66 6.42 -13.54 3.04
N THR A 67 7.21 -13.37 4.10
CA THR A 67 6.69 -13.11 5.45
C THR A 67 7.30 -11.81 5.97
N VAL A 68 6.46 -10.95 6.55
CA VAL A 68 6.87 -9.70 7.19
C VAL A 68 6.37 -9.66 8.62
N ASN A 69 7.20 -9.21 9.54
CA ASN A 69 6.84 -8.94 10.94
C ASN A 69 7.63 -7.75 11.47
N ASN A 70 7.08 -7.02 12.43
CA ASN A 70 7.85 -6.06 13.22
C ASN A 70 8.91 -6.78 14.06
N LYS A 71 10.05 -6.13 14.24
CA LYS A 71 11.05 -6.55 15.23
C LYS A 71 10.55 -6.40 16.66
N ASP A 72 9.93 -5.25 16.93
CA ASP A 72 9.29 -4.92 18.20
C ASP A 72 7.79 -4.66 17.96
N PRO A 73 6.92 -5.63 18.25
CA PRO A 73 5.46 -5.48 18.12
C PRO A 73 4.84 -4.42 19.04
N LYS A 74 5.59 -3.89 20.02
CA LYS A 74 5.12 -2.85 20.94
C LYS A 74 5.50 -1.44 20.48
N ASN A 75 6.39 -1.31 19.50
CA ASN A 75 6.81 0.00 18.99
C ASN A 75 5.69 0.64 18.17
N THR A 76 5.04 1.66 18.75
CA THR A 76 3.95 2.41 18.11
C THR A 76 4.42 3.65 17.36
N ASN A 77 5.74 3.93 17.34
CA ASN A 77 6.30 5.08 16.62
C ASN A 77 6.52 4.81 15.13
N VAL A 78 6.42 3.54 14.72
CA VAL A 78 6.58 3.08 13.35
C VAL A 78 5.34 2.30 12.93
N ILE A 79 5.14 2.14 11.63
CA ILE A 79 4.02 1.35 11.12
C ILE A 79 4.26 -0.13 11.50
N GLY A 80 3.26 -0.77 12.08
CA GLY A 80 3.23 -2.21 12.26
C GLY A 80 2.91 -2.89 10.93
N LEU A 81 3.73 -3.85 10.50
CA LEU A 81 3.49 -4.70 9.35
C LEU A 81 3.69 -6.15 9.76
N GLN A 82 2.62 -6.93 9.71
CA GLN A 82 2.64 -8.35 10.00
C GLN A 82 1.82 -9.11 8.96
N GLY A 83 2.37 -10.20 8.43
CA GLY A 83 1.60 -11.10 7.57
C GLY A 83 2.45 -11.76 6.50
N THR A 84 1.76 -12.26 5.47
CA THR A 84 2.36 -12.99 4.37
C THR A 84 1.90 -12.46 3.02
N ILE A 85 2.73 -12.65 2.00
CA ILE A 85 2.40 -12.37 0.60
C ILE A 85 2.86 -13.58 -0.21
N ASP A 86 1.94 -14.20 -0.95
CA ASP A 86 2.23 -15.39 -1.77
C ASP A 86 3.22 -15.03 -2.90
N THR A 87 2.94 -13.94 -3.62
CA THR A 87 3.80 -13.46 -4.70
C THR A 87 3.84 -11.94 -4.74
N LEU A 88 5.05 -11.39 -4.88
CA LEU A 88 5.33 -10.01 -5.20
C LEU A 88 5.97 -9.95 -6.59
N LYS A 89 5.44 -9.08 -7.46
CA LYS A 89 6.12 -8.69 -8.70
C LYS A 89 6.27 -7.17 -8.73
N ILE A 90 7.46 -6.70 -9.06
CA ILE A 90 7.76 -5.29 -9.31
C ILE A 90 8.33 -5.20 -10.71
N SER A 91 7.84 -4.28 -11.53
CA SER A 91 8.32 -4.08 -12.90
C SER A 91 8.99 -2.72 -13.06
N ARG A 92 10.16 -2.72 -13.71
CA ARG A 92 10.96 -1.51 -13.93
C ARG A 92 11.24 -0.73 -12.64
N PHE A 93 11.67 -1.44 -11.60
CA PHE A 93 12.16 -0.81 -10.39
C PHE A 93 13.38 0.07 -10.70
N GLY A 94 13.35 1.32 -10.26
CA GLY A 94 14.44 2.28 -10.42
C GLY A 94 15.63 1.96 -9.51
N ILE A 95 16.36 0.88 -9.78
CA ILE A 95 17.50 0.42 -8.94
C ILE A 95 18.56 1.52 -8.80
N TYR A 96 18.92 2.18 -9.90
CA TYR A 96 19.87 3.28 -9.90
C TYR A 96 19.37 4.46 -9.06
N ASP A 97 18.11 4.87 -9.24
CA ASP A 97 17.51 5.94 -8.46
C ASP A 97 17.40 5.61 -6.97
N ALA A 98 17.14 4.35 -6.63
CA ALA A 98 17.08 3.91 -5.25
C ALA A 98 18.46 3.97 -4.56
N LEU A 99 19.52 3.60 -5.28
CA LEU A 99 20.89 3.58 -4.75
C LEU A 99 21.52 4.97 -4.65
N PHE A 100 21.35 5.80 -5.69
CA PHE A 100 22.06 7.08 -5.81
C PHE A 100 21.18 8.29 -5.46
N ASN A 101 19.89 8.24 -5.80
CA ASN A 101 18.94 9.34 -5.62
C ASN A 101 17.98 9.11 -4.44
N LYS A 102 18.08 7.98 -3.73
CA LYS A 102 17.23 7.57 -2.60
C LYS A 102 15.73 7.64 -2.91
N THR A 103 15.37 7.48 -4.18
CA THR A 103 14.00 7.55 -4.68
C THR A 103 13.53 6.15 -5.05
N ILE A 104 12.35 5.77 -4.58
CA ILE A 104 11.77 4.45 -4.84
C ILE A 104 10.70 4.65 -5.92
N SER A 105 10.98 4.14 -7.12
CA SER A 105 10.07 4.22 -8.26
C SER A 105 9.89 2.85 -8.93
N SER A 106 8.69 2.59 -9.43
CA SER A 106 8.38 1.40 -10.22
C SER A 106 7.15 1.64 -11.09
N SER A 107 7.10 1.01 -12.25
CA SER A 107 5.92 1.09 -13.11
C SER A 107 4.76 0.23 -12.60
N ASP A 108 5.03 -1.01 -12.20
CA ASP A 108 3.96 -1.90 -11.73
C ASP A 108 4.34 -2.58 -10.42
N LEU A 109 3.39 -2.62 -9.48
CA LEU A 109 3.46 -3.39 -8.26
C LEU A 109 2.29 -4.38 -8.22
N LEU A 110 2.58 -5.68 -8.15
CA LEU A 110 1.58 -6.73 -7.98
C LEU A 110 1.81 -7.49 -6.67
N LEU A 111 0.75 -7.59 -5.86
CA LEU A 111 0.66 -8.41 -4.66
C LEU A 111 -0.39 -9.51 -4.87
N SER A 112 0.04 -10.76 -4.89
CA SER A 112 -0.86 -11.92 -4.96
C SER A 112 -1.11 -12.47 -3.56
N LYS A 113 -2.39 -12.66 -3.23
CA LYS A 113 -2.91 -13.17 -1.95
C LYS A 113 -2.20 -12.58 -0.73
N PRO A 114 -2.03 -11.24 -0.63
CA PRO A 114 -1.49 -10.67 0.59
C PRO A 114 -2.45 -10.93 1.74
N ASN A 115 -1.96 -11.43 2.87
CA ASN A 115 -2.69 -11.50 4.13
C ASN A 115 -1.94 -10.63 5.14
N LEU A 116 -2.40 -9.38 5.31
CA LEU A 116 -1.65 -8.34 6.01
C LEU A 116 -2.45 -7.72 7.14
N ASN A 117 -1.81 -7.62 8.29
CA ASN A 117 -2.21 -6.78 9.42
C ASN A 117 -1.27 -5.59 9.49
N ILE A 118 -1.84 -4.40 9.35
CA ILE A 118 -1.14 -3.12 9.35
C ILE A 118 -1.55 -2.35 10.61
N ILE A 119 -0.60 -1.93 11.44
CA ILE A 119 -0.88 -1.10 12.61
C ILE A 119 -0.36 0.30 12.32
N LEU A 120 -1.24 1.30 12.30
CA LEU A 120 -0.85 2.68 12.06
C LEU A 120 0.03 3.18 13.21
N ALA A 121 1.07 3.95 12.87
CA ALA A 121 1.91 4.61 13.87
C ALA A 121 1.11 5.68 14.63
N LYS A 122 1.57 6.00 15.85
CA LYS A 122 1.04 7.12 16.61
C LYS A 122 1.28 8.42 15.80
N PRO A 123 0.26 9.29 15.65
CA PRO A 123 0.45 10.57 15.00
C PRO A 123 1.50 11.38 15.76
N VAL A 124 2.45 11.96 15.03
CA VAL A 124 3.50 12.82 15.58
C VAL A 124 3.17 14.26 15.19
N ASP A 125 3.21 15.18 16.14
CA ASP A 125 3.08 16.61 15.84
C ASP A 125 4.20 17.01 14.87
N LYS A 126 3.83 17.53 13.69
CA LYS A 126 4.74 17.88 12.60
C LYS A 126 5.72 18.99 13.04
N LYS A 127 6.82 18.61 13.68
CA LYS A 127 7.99 19.48 13.92
C LYS A 127 9.31 18.88 13.43
N THR A 128 9.31 17.66 12.92
CA THR A 128 10.52 17.05 12.35
C THR A 128 10.50 17.23 10.85
N GLY A 129 11.29 18.19 10.35
CA GLY A 129 11.48 18.50 8.91
C GLY A 129 12.18 17.40 8.10
N LYS A 130 12.04 16.12 8.47
CA LYS A 130 12.54 15.00 7.68
C LYS A 130 11.59 14.79 6.50
N LYS A 131 12.04 15.23 5.31
CA LYS A 131 11.40 14.88 4.03
C LYS A 131 11.27 13.35 3.96
N ARG A 132 10.04 12.86 3.77
CA ARG A 132 9.81 11.44 3.49
C ARG A 132 10.39 11.15 2.11
N ASN A 133 11.05 10.00 1.95
CA ASN A 133 11.52 9.58 0.63
C ASN A 133 10.30 9.39 -0.28
N PRO A 134 10.32 9.94 -1.50
CA PRO A 134 9.23 9.75 -2.45
C PRO A 134 9.14 8.26 -2.83
N VAL A 135 7.92 7.74 -2.80
CA VAL A 135 7.60 6.37 -3.23
C VAL A 135 6.54 6.49 -4.32
N ASN A 136 6.92 6.15 -5.55
CA ASN A 136 6.08 6.31 -6.73
C ASN A 136 5.87 4.95 -7.40
N PHE A 137 4.62 4.51 -7.44
CA PHE A 137 4.18 3.33 -8.20
C PHE A 137 3.17 3.79 -9.23
N GLU A 138 3.45 3.61 -10.52
CA GLU A 138 2.48 4.02 -11.57
C GLU A 138 1.22 3.15 -11.47
N ASN A 139 1.37 1.83 -11.33
CA ASN A 139 0.25 0.91 -11.23
C ASN A 139 0.36 0.02 -9.99
N ILE A 140 -0.77 -0.20 -9.32
CA ILE A 140 -0.86 -1.10 -8.17
C ILE A 140 -1.93 -2.15 -8.45
N ARG A 141 -1.57 -3.42 -8.22
CA ARG A 141 -2.49 -4.55 -8.31
C ARG A 141 -2.41 -5.41 -7.05
N ILE A 142 -3.58 -5.72 -6.49
CA ILE A 142 -3.74 -6.70 -5.44
C ILE A 142 -4.70 -7.75 -5.95
N ASN A 143 -4.37 -9.03 -5.80
CA ASN A 143 -5.26 -10.13 -6.18
C ASN A 143 -5.58 -10.96 -4.94
N LYS A 144 -6.87 -11.19 -4.67
CA LYS A 144 -7.37 -12.03 -3.56
C LYS A 144 -6.72 -11.73 -2.20
N GLY A 145 -6.59 -10.45 -1.86
CA GLY A 145 -5.96 -10.01 -0.61
C GLY A 145 -6.90 -9.99 0.60
N THR A 146 -6.36 -10.24 1.78
CA THR A 146 -6.98 -9.94 3.07
C THR A 146 -6.14 -8.87 3.75
N ILE A 147 -6.73 -7.71 4.01
CA ILE A 147 -6.02 -6.56 4.60
C ILE A 147 -6.81 -6.06 5.79
N ASN A 148 -6.15 -5.99 6.94
CA ASN A 148 -6.68 -5.37 8.15
C ASN A 148 -5.76 -4.23 8.56
N VAL A 149 -6.33 -3.06 8.81
CA VAL A 149 -5.63 -1.90 9.34
C VAL A 149 -6.15 -1.62 10.74
N PHE A 150 -5.25 -1.43 11.68
CA PHE A 150 -5.52 -1.13 13.08
C PHE A 150 -4.94 0.24 13.42
N LYS A 151 -5.59 0.98 14.31
CA LYS A 151 -4.99 2.18 14.92
C LYS A 151 -3.80 1.77 15.79
N TYR A 152 -2.96 2.73 16.19
CA TYR A 152 -1.87 2.49 17.16
C TYR A 152 -2.38 1.92 18.50
N THR A 153 -3.66 2.14 18.83
CA THR A 153 -4.37 1.58 19.99
C THR A 153 -4.78 0.11 19.82
N LYS A 154 -4.46 -0.52 18.68
CA LYS A 154 -4.87 -1.88 18.27
C LYS A 154 -6.36 -2.05 17.97
N GLN A 155 -7.14 -0.98 18.00
CA GLN A 155 -8.52 -0.98 17.53
C GLN A 155 -8.53 -1.18 16.01
N LYS A 156 -9.35 -2.11 15.50
CA LYS A 156 -9.52 -2.31 14.06
C LYS A 156 -10.11 -1.03 13.45
N PHE A 157 -9.49 -0.54 12.38
CA PHE A 157 -9.89 0.68 11.69
C PHE A 157 -10.50 0.37 10.33
N VAL A 158 -9.82 -0.45 9.53
CA VAL A 158 -10.26 -0.90 8.21
C VAL A 158 -10.06 -2.42 8.12
N GLY A 159 -10.92 -3.12 7.40
CA GLY A 159 -10.74 -4.51 7.03
C GLY A 159 -11.39 -4.82 5.69
N VAL A 160 -10.83 -5.76 4.94
CA VAL A 160 -11.41 -6.30 3.71
C VAL A 160 -10.86 -7.70 3.45
N ASN A 161 -11.72 -8.58 2.96
CA ASN A 161 -11.40 -9.94 2.52
C ASN A 161 -11.55 -10.07 1.00
N GLU A 162 -10.84 -11.04 0.41
CA GLU A 162 -10.91 -11.35 -1.03
C GLU A 162 -10.75 -10.11 -1.94
N LEU A 163 -9.89 -9.17 -1.56
CA LEU A 163 -9.66 -7.92 -2.28
C LEU A 163 -8.91 -8.18 -3.60
N ASP A 164 -9.57 -7.93 -4.71
CA ASP A 164 -8.96 -7.63 -5.99
C ASP A 164 -9.01 -6.11 -6.22
N LEU A 165 -7.83 -5.49 -6.30
CA LEU A 165 -7.68 -4.05 -6.53
C LEU A 165 -6.78 -3.83 -7.74
N TYR A 166 -7.14 -2.90 -8.59
CA TYR A 166 -6.29 -2.35 -9.64
C TYR A 166 -6.41 -0.82 -9.61
N VAL A 167 -5.28 -0.13 -9.62
CA VAL A 167 -5.18 1.33 -9.73
C VAL A 167 -4.14 1.63 -10.81
N GLU A 168 -4.52 2.47 -11.77
CA GLU A 168 -3.69 2.84 -12.93
C GLU A 168 -3.22 4.29 -12.84
N ASN A 169 -1.96 4.53 -13.22
CA ASN A 169 -1.31 5.85 -13.25
C ASN A 169 -1.45 6.64 -11.94
N LEU A 170 -1.21 5.97 -10.81
CA LEU A 170 -1.14 6.58 -9.49
C LEU A 170 0.07 7.53 -9.40
N GLN A 171 -0.19 8.81 -9.17
CA GLN A 171 0.84 9.82 -8.95
C GLN A 171 0.61 10.53 -7.62
N MET A 172 1.68 10.70 -6.84
CA MET A 172 1.65 11.51 -5.63
C MET A 172 1.81 12.99 -5.98
N THR A 173 0.93 13.85 -5.45
CA THR A 173 1.03 15.30 -5.63
C THR A 173 1.85 15.93 -4.51
N GLU A 174 2.70 16.90 -4.82
CA GLU A 174 3.59 17.59 -3.85
C GLU A 174 2.82 18.31 -2.72
N GLU A 175 1.56 18.69 -2.98
CA GLU A 175 0.71 19.39 -2.03
C GLU A 175 -0.19 18.44 -1.23
N SER A 176 0.34 17.93 -0.13
CA SER A 176 -0.49 17.44 0.98
C SER A 176 -1.13 18.63 1.72
N VAL A 177 -2.00 19.39 1.04
CA VAL A 177 -2.91 20.32 1.71
C VAL A 177 -3.75 19.48 2.67
N GLU A 178 -3.85 19.90 3.93
CA GLU A 178 -4.36 19.14 5.08
C GLU A 178 -5.72 18.42 4.91
N ASN A 179 -6.43 18.62 3.79
CA ASN A 179 -7.78 18.15 3.53
C ASN A 179 -8.00 17.52 2.14
N LYS A 180 -6.94 17.19 1.38
CA LYS A 180 -7.04 16.48 0.08
C LYS A 180 -6.20 15.21 0.12
N LEU A 181 -6.73 14.13 -0.45
CA LEU A 181 -5.91 12.95 -0.75
C LEU A 181 -4.88 13.37 -1.80
N PRO A 182 -3.56 13.30 -1.51
CA PRO A 182 -2.51 13.81 -2.40
C PRO A 182 -2.17 12.78 -3.48
N VAL A 183 -3.19 12.20 -4.08
CA VAL A 183 -3.05 11.16 -5.11
C VAL A 183 -3.97 11.47 -6.28
N ILE A 184 -3.45 11.30 -7.48
CA ILE A 184 -4.21 11.28 -8.73
C ILE A 184 -4.02 9.92 -9.38
N PHE A 185 -5.03 9.43 -10.09
CA PHE A 185 -5.00 8.18 -10.83
C PHE A 185 -6.00 8.27 -11.99
N ASP A 186 -5.76 7.49 -13.04
CA ASP A 186 -6.59 7.54 -14.25
C ASP A 186 -7.80 6.60 -14.15
N SER A 187 -7.57 5.38 -13.67
CA SER A 187 -8.60 4.36 -13.54
C SER A 187 -8.40 3.52 -12.29
N TYR A 188 -9.50 2.91 -11.82
CA TYR A 188 -9.46 1.97 -10.72
C TYR A 188 -10.52 0.89 -10.88
N SER A 189 -10.24 -0.29 -10.34
CA SER A 189 -11.19 -1.37 -10.18
C SER A 189 -11.02 -2.02 -8.82
N ILE A 190 -12.13 -2.25 -8.11
CA ILE A 190 -12.18 -2.92 -6.83
C ILE A 190 -13.24 -4.02 -6.85
N ARG A 191 -12.87 -5.18 -6.32
CA ARG A 191 -13.78 -6.25 -5.92
C ARG A 191 -13.32 -6.75 -4.56
N GLY A 192 -14.23 -6.89 -3.61
CA GLY A 192 -13.87 -7.42 -2.29
C GLY A 192 -15.11 -7.81 -1.51
N LYS A 193 -14.88 -8.44 -0.36
CA LYS A 193 -15.91 -8.87 0.58
C LYS A 193 -15.61 -8.43 2.00
N ASP A 194 -16.63 -8.45 2.85
CA ASP A 194 -16.53 -8.22 4.30
C ASP A 194 -15.76 -6.93 4.64
N PHE A 195 -16.10 -5.83 3.96
CA PHE A 195 -15.49 -4.56 4.30
C PHE A 195 -15.93 -4.14 5.69
N PHE A 196 -14.95 -3.74 6.49
CA PHE A 196 -15.12 -3.21 7.82
C PHE A 196 -14.48 -1.83 7.86
N PHE A 197 -15.20 -0.85 8.41
CA PHE A 197 -14.63 0.45 8.68
C PHE A 197 -15.17 0.99 10.01
N GLN A 198 -14.28 1.38 10.91
CA GLN A 198 -14.63 2.00 12.18
C GLN A 198 -14.07 3.42 12.22
N PRO A 199 -14.84 4.41 11.75
CA PRO A 199 -14.39 5.81 11.70
C PRO A 199 -14.07 6.34 13.10
N ASP A 200 -14.95 6.10 14.07
CA ASP A 200 -14.85 6.65 15.42
C ASP A 200 -15.29 5.61 16.47
N ASP A 201 -15.45 6.06 17.72
CA ASP A 201 -15.87 5.19 18.82
C ASP A 201 -17.40 5.11 18.94
N ILE A 202 -18.14 5.61 17.94
CA ILE A 202 -19.60 5.62 17.90
C ILE A 202 -20.10 4.61 16.87
N TYR A 203 -19.50 4.55 15.68
CA TYR A 203 -20.06 3.79 14.57
C TYR A 203 -19.09 2.76 13.98
N ILE A 204 -19.68 1.66 13.51
CA ILE A 204 -19.06 0.73 12.56
C ILE A 204 -19.86 0.77 11.26
N ILE A 205 -19.13 0.73 10.15
CA ILE A 205 -19.64 0.45 8.82
C ILE A 205 -19.22 -0.97 8.44
N LYS A 206 -20.19 -1.78 8.01
CA LYS A 206 -19.95 -3.08 7.37
C LYS A 206 -20.57 -3.09 5.98
N ILE A 207 -19.88 -3.70 5.02
CA ILE A 207 -20.37 -3.89 3.66
C ILE A 207 -19.99 -5.29 3.23
N ASP A 208 -20.95 -6.09 2.82
CA ASP A 208 -20.70 -7.49 2.45
C ASP A 208 -19.88 -7.59 1.18
N LYS A 209 -20.14 -6.72 0.19
CA LYS A 209 -19.45 -6.75 -1.09
C LYS A 209 -19.41 -5.38 -1.75
N ILE A 210 -18.25 -5.06 -2.33
CA ILE A 210 -18.08 -3.95 -3.27
C ILE A 210 -17.57 -4.55 -4.58
N THR A 211 -18.11 -4.10 -5.71
CA THR A 211 -17.60 -4.48 -7.02
C THR A 211 -17.72 -3.30 -7.98
N THR A 212 -16.66 -3.04 -8.73
CA THR A 212 -16.70 -2.12 -9.87
C THR A 212 -16.67 -2.89 -11.18
N ALA A 213 -17.57 -2.54 -12.10
CA ALA A 213 -17.60 -3.06 -13.45
C ALA A 213 -18.05 -1.96 -14.40
N ASN A 214 -17.34 -1.75 -15.52
CA ASN A 214 -17.72 -0.80 -16.57
C ASN A 214 -18.02 0.62 -16.06
N GLY A 215 -17.19 1.16 -15.15
CA GLY A 215 -17.37 2.50 -14.56
C GLY A 215 -18.51 2.61 -13.54
N GLN A 216 -19.16 1.51 -13.19
CA GLN A 216 -20.21 1.45 -12.17
C GLN A 216 -19.68 0.75 -10.92
N MET A 217 -20.11 1.21 -9.74
CA MET A 217 -19.84 0.57 -8.46
C MET A 217 -21.15 0.04 -7.87
N SER A 218 -21.16 -1.24 -7.50
CA SER A 218 -22.22 -1.87 -6.71
C SER A 218 -21.71 -2.10 -5.29
N VAL A 219 -22.51 -1.70 -4.31
CA VAL A 219 -22.28 -1.89 -2.88
C VAL A 219 -23.45 -2.70 -2.35
N GLU A 220 -23.19 -3.90 -1.83
CA GLU A 220 -24.19 -4.83 -1.32
C GLU A 220 -24.15 -4.86 0.21
N ASN A 221 -25.34 -4.81 0.83
CA ASN A 221 -25.57 -4.87 2.27
C ASN A 221 -24.72 -3.88 3.07
N PHE A 222 -24.86 -2.59 2.76
CA PHE A 222 -24.25 -1.53 3.56
C PHE A 222 -24.96 -1.41 4.90
N GLN A 223 -24.23 -1.45 6.00
CA GLN A 223 -24.75 -1.33 7.35
C GLN A 223 -23.97 -0.27 8.12
N LEU A 224 -24.68 0.71 8.70
CA LEU A 224 -24.15 1.63 9.69
C LEU A 224 -24.76 1.27 11.05
N THR A 225 -23.92 0.83 11.99
CA THR A 225 -24.36 0.37 13.31
C THR A 225 -23.64 1.12 14.43
N PRO A 226 -24.36 1.65 15.43
CA PRO A 226 -23.76 2.17 16.66
C PRO A 226 -23.01 1.07 17.45
N LEU A 227 -21.93 1.46 18.11
CA LEU A 227 -21.12 0.64 19.00
C LEU A 227 -21.52 0.73 20.46
N ILE A 228 -22.26 1.78 20.81
CA ILE A 228 -22.65 2.12 22.17
C ILE A 228 -24.17 2.20 22.25
N SER A 229 -24.72 2.00 23.45
CA SER A 229 -26.16 2.15 23.66
C SER A 229 -26.58 3.61 23.51
N PHE A 230 -27.87 3.85 23.25
CA PHE A 230 -28.41 5.20 23.17
C PHE A 230 -28.19 6.01 24.47
N GLU A 231 -28.28 5.35 25.63
CA GLU A 231 -27.99 5.98 26.93
C GLU A 231 -26.51 6.40 27.06
N GLN A 232 -25.59 5.51 26.67
CA GLN A 232 -24.16 5.83 26.65
C GLN A 232 -23.86 6.94 25.64
N PHE A 233 -24.53 6.94 24.48
CA PHE A 233 -24.40 7.97 23.46
C PHE A 233 -24.78 9.35 24.01
N LYS A 234 -25.95 9.48 24.65
CA LYS A 234 -26.40 10.74 25.28
C LYS A 234 -25.42 11.23 26.34
N LYS A 235 -24.87 10.32 27.15
CA LYS A 235 -23.93 10.66 28.23
C LYS A 235 -22.56 11.09 27.70
N THR A 236 -22.00 10.34 26.76
CA THR A 236 -20.63 10.57 26.25
C THR A 236 -20.58 11.67 25.19
N TYR A 237 -21.67 11.84 24.41
CA TYR A 237 -21.76 12.80 23.31
C TYR A 237 -22.97 13.74 23.45
N PRO A 238 -23.09 14.52 24.54
CA PRO A 238 -24.27 15.35 24.82
C PRO A 238 -24.52 16.44 23.77
N LYS A 239 -23.52 16.80 22.97
CA LYS A 239 -23.62 17.76 21.86
C LYS A 239 -24.14 17.16 20.55
N LYS A 240 -24.18 15.83 20.41
CA LYS A 240 -24.71 15.17 19.21
C LYS A 240 -26.19 14.86 19.43
N THR A 241 -27.03 15.37 18.55
CA THR A 241 -28.49 15.28 18.70
C THR A 241 -29.07 13.95 18.24
N GLN A 242 -28.36 13.21 17.38
CA GLN A 242 -28.88 12.01 16.72
C GLN A 242 -27.84 10.88 16.68
N MET A 243 -28.31 9.68 17.01
CA MET A 243 -27.62 8.42 16.77
C MET A 243 -28.28 7.74 15.58
N LEU A 244 -27.51 7.40 14.54
CA LEU A 244 -28.04 6.77 13.33
C LEU A 244 -27.79 5.27 13.31
N GLN A 245 -28.76 4.53 12.81
CA GLN A 245 -28.61 3.12 12.47
C GLN A 245 -29.42 2.85 11.22
N PHE A 246 -28.79 2.31 10.17
CA PHE A 246 -29.51 1.94 8.95
C PHE A 246 -28.78 0.84 8.19
N SER A 247 -29.54 0.13 7.36
CA SER A 247 -29.07 -0.93 6.47
C SER A 247 -29.64 -0.71 5.08
N ILE A 248 -28.79 -0.74 4.06
CA ILE A 248 -29.16 -0.58 2.65
C ILE A 248 -28.75 -1.86 1.92
N PRO A 249 -29.70 -2.67 1.43
CA PRO A 249 -29.40 -3.94 0.77
C PRO A 249 -28.54 -3.77 -0.49
N LYS A 250 -28.74 -2.70 -1.26
CA LYS A 250 -27.96 -2.44 -2.47
C LYS A 250 -27.90 -0.96 -2.80
N MET A 251 -26.71 -0.47 -3.14
CA MET A 251 -26.48 0.85 -3.73
C MET A 251 -25.70 0.68 -5.03
N ASN A 252 -26.13 1.39 -6.08
CA ASN A 252 -25.41 1.44 -7.35
C ASN A 252 -25.02 2.87 -7.65
N PHE A 253 -23.77 3.08 -8.02
CA PHE A 253 -23.22 4.37 -8.38
C PHE A 253 -22.68 4.28 -9.81
N LYS A 254 -23.00 5.28 -10.63
CA LYS A 254 -22.46 5.43 -11.99
C LYS A 254 -21.45 6.56 -11.98
N ASP A 255 -20.34 6.39 -12.70
CA ASP A 255 -19.33 7.44 -12.90
C ASP A 255 -18.82 8.00 -11.57
N ILE A 256 -18.36 7.11 -10.66
CA ILE A 256 -17.57 7.55 -9.50
C ILE A 256 -16.21 8.04 -10.02
N VAL A 257 -16.20 9.21 -10.62
CA VAL A 257 -15.00 10.00 -10.80
C VAL A 257 -14.72 10.57 -9.41
N LEU A 258 -13.59 10.21 -8.79
CA LEU A 258 -13.13 10.88 -7.58
C LEU A 258 -12.67 12.32 -7.94
N LYS A 259 -13.58 13.17 -8.42
CA LYS A 259 -13.32 14.59 -8.64
C LYS A 259 -13.06 15.21 -7.27
N LYS A 260 -11.77 15.49 -6.97
CA LYS A 260 -11.31 16.22 -5.78
C LYS A 260 -12.14 15.90 -4.53
N ILE A 261 -12.09 14.66 -4.07
CA ILE A 261 -12.72 14.31 -2.79
C ILE A 261 -11.93 14.99 -1.67
N LYS A 262 -12.54 16.00 -1.06
CA LYS A 262 -12.05 16.58 0.19
C LYS A 262 -12.34 15.59 1.31
N PHE A 263 -11.39 14.70 1.59
CA PHE A 263 -11.46 13.82 2.74
C PHE A 263 -11.05 14.65 3.98
N TYR A 264 -12.03 15.30 4.61
CA TYR A 264 -11.83 15.99 5.88
C TYR A 264 -11.82 14.95 7.01
N TRP A 265 -10.68 14.80 7.68
CA TRP A 265 -10.63 14.13 8.99
C TRP A 265 -10.08 15.11 10.04
N PRO A 266 -10.73 15.33 11.20
CA PRO A 266 -11.91 14.65 11.76
C PRO A 266 -13.11 15.61 11.93
N MET A 267 -14.01 15.72 10.96
CA MET A 267 -15.42 16.09 11.20
C MET A 267 -16.21 16.07 9.89
N GLN A 268 -17.36 15.40 9.91
CA GLN A 268 -18.43 15.42 8.90
C GLN A 268 -18.39 14.38 7.77
N ILE A 269 -18.51 13.10 8.13
CA ILE A 269 -19.08 12.06 7.24
C ILE A 269 -20.62 12.23 7.10
N PHE A 270 -21.26 13.05 7.94
CA PHE A 270 -22.73 13.18 8.00
C PHE A 270 -23.39 14.02 6.89
N LYS A 271 -22.64 14.70 6.01
CA LYS A 271 -23.22 15.66 5.05
C LYS A 271 -23.57 15.09 3.68
N ILE A 272 -23.32 13.80 3.44
CA ILE A 272 -23.59 13.14 2.14
C ILE A 272 -24.85 12.23 2.20
N LEU A 273 -25.46 12.07 3.38
CA LEU A 273 -26.64 11.21 3.59
C LEU A 273 -27.85 11.95 4.18
N LEU A 274 -27.91 13.27 4.05
CA LEU A 274 -29.07 14.12 4.34
C LEU A 274 -29.31 15.07 3.18
#